data_AF-A0A2P2LF56-F1
#
_entry.id   AF-A0A2P2LF56-F1
#
_cell.length_a   1.000
_cell.length_b   1.000
_cell.length_c   1.000
_cell.angle_alpha   90.00
_cell.angle_beta   90.00
_cell.angle_gamma   90.00
#
_symmetry.space_group_name_H-M   'P 1'
#
loop_
_entity.id
_entity.type
_entity.pdbx_description
1 polymer ?
#
loop_
_entity_poly.entity_id
_entity_poly.type
_entity_poly.pdbx_seq_one_letter_code
_entity_poly.pdbx_strand_id
1 'polypeptide(L)'
;MMAAEGRKRRRIASWVLLLLLSLPSICVAYRPGDIVPMSKKGQYHSSRTLWQDMIAKHCPIFGVNREVLVPIAKPTGYTGADPYKISFQVGREKFQIPWLFVINRKSSEVPMIDVHLRYSVSDLLGVTAKVVDMPHHYIDIHPNIRQQFWDPHHWPKHILVRYTWLVWLQ
;
A
#
# COMPACT_ATOMS: atom_id res chain seq x y z
N MET A 1 18.59 16.75 -59.03
CA MET A 1 19.13 16.70 -57.65
C MET A 1 18.08 16.42 -56.55
N MET A 2 16.77 16.34 -56.85
CA MET A 2 15.71 16.19 -55.83
C MET A 2 15.40 14.75 -55.36
N ALA A 3 15.83 13.71 -56.10
CA ALA A 3 15.45 12.31 -55.79
C ALA A 3 16.27 11.67 -54.64
N ALA A 4 17.49 12.14 -54.39
CA ALA A 4 18.38 11.59 -53.36
C ALA A 4 17.94 11.97 -51.93
N GLU A 5 17.31 13.14 -51.79
CA GLU A 5 16.95 13.73 -50.50
C GLU A 5 15.73 13.03 -49.87
N GLY A 6 14.73 12.67 -50.68
CA GLY A 6 13.58 11.88 -50.24
C GLY A 6 13.94 10.45 -49.80
N ARG A 7 14.96 9.84 -50.40
CA ARG A 7 15.46 8.50 -50.00
C ARG A 7 16.19 8.55 -48.66
N LYS A 8 16.95 9.61 -48.39
CA LYS A 8 17.63 9.86 -47.10
C LYS A 8 16.60 10.10 -45.98
N ARG A 9 15.56 10.90 -46.25
CA ARG A 9 14.46 11.18 -45.31
C ARG A 9 13.65 9.94 -44.95
N ARG A 10 13.33 9.07 -45.93
CA ARG A 10 12.68 7.78 -45.71
C ARG A 10 13.52 6.81 -44.90
N ARG A 11 14.84 6.76 -45.14
CA ARG A 11 15.75 5.96 -44.32
C ARG A 11 15.70 6.44 -42.88
N ILE A 12 15.94 7.71 -42.61
CA ILE A 12 15.94 8.26 -41.24
C ILE A 12 14.61 7.99 -40.52
N ALA A 13 13.48 8.18 -41.18
CA ALA A 13 12.16 7.85 -40.61
C ALA A 13 12.02 6.35 -40.27
N SER A 14 12.54 5.46 -41.10
CA SER A 14 12.56 4.01 -40.85
C SER A 14 13.47 3.64 -39.67
N TRP A 15 14.62 4.29 -39.52
CA TRP A 15 15.51 4.08 -38.37
C TRP A 15 14.88 4.57 -37.07
N VAL A 16 14.19 5.72 -37.09
CA VAL A 16 13.43 6.24 -35.94
C VAL A 16 12.28 5.31 -35.56
N LEU A 17 11.54 4.78 -36.54
CA LEU A 17 10.46 3.82 -36.28
C LEU A 17 10.99 2.50 -35.67
N LEU A 18 12.11 1.98 -36.17
CA LEU A 18 12.77 0.80 -35.61
C LEU A 18 13.30 1.04 -34.18
N LEU A 19 13.82 2.24 -33.90
CA LEU A 19 14.22 2.67 -32.56
C LEU A 19 13.02 2.74 -31.60
N LEU A 20 11.89 3.29 -32.05
CA LEU A 20 10.65 3.37 -31.25
C LEU A 20 10.06 1.98 -30.97
N LEU A 21 10.15 1.05 -31.91
CA LEU A 21 9.72 -0.36 -31.74
C LEU A 21 10.66 -1.18 -30.85
N SER A 22 11.92 -0.75 -30.72
CA SER A 22 12.93 -1.41 -29.87
C SER A 22 12.89 -0.96 -28.41
N LEU A 23 12.13 0.09 -28.08
CA LEU A 23 11.90 0.49 -26.71
C LEU A 23 11.01 -0.59 -26.07
N PRO A 24 11.52 -1.39 -25.09
CA PRO A 24 10.63 -2.25 -24.35
C PRO A 24 9.57 -1.35 -23.71
N SER A 25 8.30 -1.62 -24.00
CA SER A 25 7.21 -0.98 -23.29
C SER A 25 7.34 -1.40 -21.82
N ILE A 26 7.86 -0.51 -20.97
CA ILE A 26 8.08 -0.79 -19.55
C ILE A 26 6.73 -0.70 -18.82
N CYS A 27 5.70 -1.38 -19.33
CA CYS A 27 4.51 -1.70 -18.58
C CYS A 27 4.94 -2.77 -17.58
N VAL A 28 5.36 -2.36 -16.38
CA VAL A 28 5.62 -3.29 -15.27
C VAL A 28 4.27 -3.86 -14.84
N ALA A 29 3.90 -4.96 -15.48
CA ALA A 29 2.79 -5.82 -15.13
C ALA A 29 3.19 -6.66 -13.92
N TYR A 30 2.35 -6.70 -12.88
CA TYR A 30 2.58 -7.59 -11.75
C TYR A 30 2.36 -9.04 -12.15
N ARG A 31 3.25 -9.91 -11.68
CA ARG A 31 3.08 -11.35 -11.72
C ARG A 31 2.54 -11.84 -10.37
N PRO A 32 1.78 -12.94 -10.33
CA PRO A 32 1.42 -13.58 -9.08
C PRO A 32 2.67 -13.83 -8.23
N GLY A 33 2.65 -13.39 -6.97
CA GLY A 33 3.82 -13.48 -6.07
C GLY A 33 4.70 -12.23 -6.02
N ASP A 34 4.53 -11.26 -6.93
CA ASP A 34 5.30 -10.02 -6.89
C ASP A 34 4.93 -9.17 -5.66
N ILE A 35 5.91 -8.49 -5.09
CA ILE A 35 5.66 -7.52 -4.02
C ILE A 35 5.03 -6.28 -4.64
N VAL A 36 3.90 -5.84 -4.09
CA VAL A 36 3.27 -4.57 -4.43
C VAL A 36 3.86 -3.49 -3.53
N PRO A 37 4.67 -2.54 -4.05
CA PRO A 37 5.32 -1.54 -3.22
C PRO A 37 4.30 -0.69 -2.47
N MET A 38 4.56 -0.45 -1.19
CA MET A 38 3.66 0.27 -0.30
C MET A 38 4.46 1.21 0.59
N SER A 39 3.92 2.39 0.86
CA SER A 39 4.46 3.32 1.85
C SER A 39 3.36 3.76 2.81
N LYS A 40 3.75 4.24 3.99
CA LYS A 40 2.82 4.69 5.03
C LYS A 40 3.20 6.05 5.57
N LYS A 41 2.22 6.81 6.04
CA LYS A 41 2.42 8.01 6.86
C LYS A 41 1.46 8.02 8.04
N GLY A 42 1.93 8.54 9.17
CA GLY A 42 1.13 8.75 10.38
C GLY A 42 0.73 10.21 10.54
N GLN A 43 -0.37 10.43 11.26
CA GLN A 43 -0.77 11.73 11.76
C GLN A 43 -1.24 11.62 13.21
N TYR A 44 -0.73 12.49 14.07
CA TYR A 44 -1.15 12.67 15.45
C TYR A 44 -1.09 14.16 15.79
N HIS A 45 -2.13 14.71 16.43
CA HIS A 45 -2.17 16.13 16.82
C HIS A 45 -1.78 17.08 15.68
N SER A 46 -2.33 16.87 14.48
CA SER A 46 -2.01 17.59 13.23
C SER A 46 -0.54 17.51 12.76
N SER A 47 0.37 16.93 13.54
CA SER A 47 1.73 16.58 13.12
C SER A 47 1.70 15.33 12.26
N ARG A 48 2.42 15.37 11.14
CA ARG A 48 2.48 14.29 10.15
C ARG A 48 3.90 13.78 10.02
N THR A 49 4.05 12.48 9.94
CA THR A 49 5.33 11.91 9.49
C THR A 49 5.45 12.08 7.99
N LEU A 50 6.69 12.01 7.50
CA LEU A 50 6.94 11.79 6.08
C LEU A 50 6.37 10.42 5.64
N TRP A 51 6.19 10.27 4.33
CA TRP A 51 5.98 8.95 3.74
C TRP A 51 7.21 8.09 3.99
N GLN A 52 6.96 6.87 4.47
CA GLN A 52 7.99 5.89 4.78
C GLN A 52 7.68 4.63 3.99
N ASP A 53 8.64 4.19 3.19
CA ASP A 53 8.51 2.93 2.46
C ASP A 53 8.41 1.76 3.43
N MET A 54 7.49 0.85 3.13
CA MET A 54 7.32 -0.37 3.88
C MET A 54 8.28 -1.42 3.33
N ILE A 55 8.97 -2.12 4.23
CA ILE A 55 9.77 -3.27 3.84
C ILE A 55 8.88 -4.38 3.29
N ALA A 56 9.43 -5.14 2.34
CA ALA A 56 8.74 -6.18 1.58
C ALA A 56 7.82 -7.09 2.40
N LYS A 57 8.24 -7.51 3.60
CA LYS A 57 7.48 -8.42 4.47
C LYS A 57 6.12 -7.85 4.93
N HIS A 58 5.97 -6.53 4.93
CA HIS A 58 4.74 -5.84 5.31
C HIS A 58 3.89 -5.41 4.10
N CYS A 59 4.40 -5.57 2.88
CA CYS A 59 3.69 -5.19 1.67
C CYS A 59 2.72 -6.29 1.22
N PRO A 60 1.68 -5.94 0.45
CA PRO A 60 0.86 -6.92 -0.26
C PRO A 60 1.71 -7.73 -1.24
N ILE A 61 1.35 -8.99 -1.41
CA ILE A 61 1.87 -9.85 -2.48
C ILE A 61 0.78 -9.99 -3.53
N PHE A 62 1.08 -9.70 -4.80
CA PHE A 62 0.12 -9.69 -5.88
C PHE A 62 -0.58 -11.05 -6.03
N GLY A 63 -1.91 -11.04 -5.97
CA GLY A 63 -2.76 -12.24 -6.06
C GLY A 63 -2.75 -13.16 -4.84
N VAL A 64 -2.13 -12.76 -3.71
CA VAL A 64 -2.02 -13.59 -2.51
C VAL A 64 -2.66 -12.89 -1.31
N ASN A 65 -3.74 -13.48 -0.79
CA ASN A 65 -4.36 -13.04 0.45
C ASN A 65 -3.38 -13.28 1.60
N ARG A 66 -3.17 -12.27 2.43
CA ARG A 66 -2.24 -12.40 3.55
C ARG A 66 -2.49 -11.37 4.64
N GLU A 67 -1.99 -11.69 5.81
CA GLU A 67 -2.05 -10.84 6.98
C GLU A 67 -0.63 -10.51 7.45
N VAL A 68 -0.43 -9.28 7.91
CA VAL A 68 0.86 -8.79 8.37
C VAL A 68 0.69 -7.86 9.57
N LEU A 69 1.66 -7.86 10.47
CA LEU A 69 1.75 -6.88 11.54
C LEU A 69 2.58 -5.69 11.06
N VAL A 70 1.97 -4.51 10.98
CA VAL A 70 2.65 -3.26 10.60
C VAL A 70 2.99 -2.46 11.86
N PRO A 71 4.28 -2.14 12.09
CA PRO A 71 4.66 -1.34 13.25
C PRO A 71 4.31 0.14 13.04
N ILE A 72 3.78 0.77 14.08
CA ILE A 72 3.66 2.21 14.21
C ILE A 72 4.54 2.70 15.36
N ALA A 73 5.42 3.66 15.05
CA ALA A 73 6.27 4.30 16.04
C ALA A 73 5.44 5.23 16.93
N LYS A 74 5.92 5.46 18.15
CA LYS A 74 5.32 6.42 19.07
C LYS A 74 5.37 7.81 18.44
N PRO A 75 4.24 8.51 18.25
CA PRO A 75 4.27 9.86 17.72
C PRO A 75 4.84 10.82 18.78
N THR A 76 5.52 11.87 18.32
CA THR A 76 6.02 12.94 19.18
C THR A 76 4.86 13.58 19.96
N GLY A 77 5.02 13.74 21.27
CA GLY A 77 3.97 14.33 22.12
C GLY A 77 2.75 13.44 22.35
N TYR A 78 2.86 12.12 22.18
CA TYR A 78 1.75 11.20 22.44
C TYR A 78 1.23 11.30 23.88
N THR A 79 -0.05 11.65 24.03
CA THR A 79 -0.80 11.69 25.30
C THR A 79 -1.96 10.69 25.33
N GLY A 80 -2.32 10.12 24.17
CA GLY A 80 -3.49 9.24 24.02
C GLY A 80 -4.84 9.97 23.89
N ALA A 81 -4.87 11.29 24.11
CA ALA A 81 -6.09 12.10 24.06
C ALA A 81 -6.57 12.39 22.63
N ASP A 82 -5.67 12.36 21.64
CA ASP A 82 -5.98 12.64 20.25
C ASP A 82 -6.02 11.36 19.39
N PRO A 83 -6.79 11.35 18.29
CA PRO A 83 -6.80 10.24 17.37
C PRO A 83 -5.46 10.13 16.63
N TYR A 84 -4.89 8.92 16.63
CA TYR A 84 -3.82 8.57 15.70
C TYR A 84 -4.43 8.07 14.40
N LYS A 85 -3.97 8.63 13.27
CA LYS A 85 -4.41 8.26 11.93
C LYS A 85 -3.23 7.75 11.11
N ILE A 86 -3.49 6.80 10.21
CA ILE A 86 -2.51 6.29 9.25
C ILE A 86 -3.07 6.37 7.83
N SER A 87 -2.21 6.62 6.86
CA SER A 87 -2.54 6.62 5.43
C SER A 87 -1.47 5.83 4.69
N PHE A 88 -1.85 5.25 3.55
CA PHE A 88 -0.98 4.40 2.75
C PHE A 88 -0.96 4.83 1.29
N GLN A 89 0.17 4.64 0.63
CA GLN A 89 0.28 4.64 -0.82
C GLN A 89 0.61 3.23 -1.27
N VAL A 90 -0.01 2.76 -2.35
CA VAL A 90 0.09 1.38 -2.84
C VAL A 90 0.36 1.37 -4.34
N GLY A 91 1.23 0.47 -4.77
CA GLY A 91 1.56 0.25 -6.18
C GLY A 91 2.36 1.40 -6.78
N ARG A 92 3.46 1.79 -6.12
CA ARG A 92 4.30 2.95 -6.52
C ARG A 92 3.49 4.24 -6.58
N GLU A 93 2.77 4.52 -5.49
CA GLU A 93 1.95 5.73 -5.33
C GLU A 93 0.75 5.85 -6.28
N LYS A 94 0.47 4.83 -7.11
CA LYS A 94 -0.71 4.79 -8.00
C LYS A 94 -2.01 4.97 -7.23
N PHE A 95 -2.11 4.40 -6.03
CA PHE A 95 -3.30 4.54 -5.17
C PHE A 95 -2.94 5.11 -3.81
N GLN A 96 -3.67 6.14 -3.40
CA GLN A 96 -3.59 6.70 -2.05
C GLN A 96 -4.84 6.33 -1.25
N ILE A 97 -4.63 5.67 -0.12
CA ILE A 97 -5.68 5.37 0.86
C ILE A 97 -5.87 6.60 1.76
N PRO A 98 -7.10 7.11 1.94
CA PRO A 98 -7.39 8.20 2.88
C PRO A 98 -7.00 7.89 4.33
N TRP A 99 -7.09 8.88 5.21
CA TRP A 99 -6.76 8.72 6.62
C TRP A 99 -7.66 7.68 7.33
N LEU A 100 -7.03 6.68 7.92
CA LEU A 100 -7.63 5.61 8.71
C LEU A 100 -7.38 5.88 10.20
N PHE A 101 -8.43 5.94 11.01
CA PHE A 101 -8.34 6.21 12.45
C PHE A 101 -8.07 4.91 13.22
N VAL A 102 -6.91 4.81 13.87
CA VAL A 102 -6.43 3.58 14.50
C VAL A 102 -6.53 3.64 16.03
N ILE A 103 -6.00 4.70 16.64
CA ILE A 103 -6.02 4.90 18.10
C ILE A 103 -7.01 5.99 18.42
N ASN A 104 -7.70 5.86 19.56
CA ASN A 104 -8.73 6.79 20.01
C ASN A 104 -9.80 7.02 18.92
N ARG A 105 -10.30 5.89 18.41
CA ARG A 105 -11.46 5.82 17.52
C ARG A 105 -12.72 5.56 18.36
N LYS A 106 -13.89 5.51 17.71
CA LYS A 106 -15.17 5.28 18.41
C LYS A 106 -15.25 3.95 19.17
N SER A 107 -14.57 2.90 18.70
CA SER A 107 -14.51 1.60 19.38
C SER A 107 -13.17 1.44 20.13
N SER A 108 -13.25 0.83 21.32
CA SER A 108 -12.11 0.49 22.18
C SER A 108 -11.51 -0.89 21.90
N GLU A 109 -12.06 -1.62 20.91
CA GLU A 109 -11.49 -2.88 20.45
C GLU A 109 -10.20 -2.66 19.68
N VAL A 110 -9.29 -3.62 19.77
CA VAL A 110 -8.01 -3.57 19.04
C VAL A 110 -8.30 -3.40 17.54
N PRO A 111 -7.70 -2.42 16.86
CA PRO A 111 -7.99 -2.15 15.46
C PRO A 111 -7.27 -3.15 14.54
N MET A 112 -7.96 -3.55 13.48
CA MET A 112 -7.38 -4.21 12.31
C MET A 112 -7.67 -3.35 11.06
N ILE A 113 -6.72 -3.28 10.14
CA ILE A 113 -6.93 -2.60 8.85
C ILE A 113 -7.25 -3.67 7.81
N ASP A 114 -8.45 -3.59 7.24
CA ASP A 114 -8.93 -4.50 6.20
C ASP A 114 -8.76 -3.82 4.85
N VAL A 115 -7.86 -4.34 4.03
CA VAL A 115 -7.44 -3.76 2.74
C VAL A 115 -7.89 -4.67 1.61
N HIS A 116 -8.67 -4.14 0.67
CA HIS A 116 -9.09 -4.84 -0.53
C HIS A 116 -8.34 -4.30 -1.74
N LEU A 117 -7.64 -5.20 -2.45
CA LEU A 117 -6.92 -4.89 -3.67
C LEU A 117 -7.67 -5.50 -4.86
N ARG A 118 -8.08 -4.65 -5.81
CA ARG A 118 -8.76 -5.08 -7.03
C ARG A 118 -7.75 -5.20 -8.15
N TYR A 119 -7.80 -6.30 -8.88
CA TYR A 119 -6.88 -6.55 -9.99
C TYR A 119 -7.60 -7.19 -11.17
N SER A 120 -7.03 -7.00 -12.35
CA SER A 120 -7.38 -7.75 -13.56
C SER A 120 -6.10 -8.09 -14.31
N VAL A 121 -5.98 -9.36 -14.69
CA VAL A 121 -4.77 -9.92 -15.32
C VAL A 121 -3.54 -9.62 -14.45
N SER A 122 -2.76 -8.60 -14.83
CA SER A 122 -1.52 -8.20 -14.19
C SER A 122 -1.52 -6.75 -13.69
N ASP A 123 -2.66 -6.05 -13.79
CA ASP A 123 -2.78 -4.67 -13.32
C ASP A 123 -3.53 -4.57 -12.00
N LEU A 124 -3.00 -3.71 -11.12
CA LEU A 124 -3.67 -3.27 -9.92
C LEU A 124 -4.64 -2.15 -10.29
N LEU A 125 -5.94 -2.43 -10.20
CA LEU A 125 -7.02 -1.54 -10.64
C LEU A 125 -7.52 -0.60 -9.54
N GLY A 126 -7.37 -0.99 -8.27
CA GLY A 126 -7.80 -0.15 -7.17
C GLY A 126 -7.50 -0.73 -5.81
N VAL A 127 -7.47 0.15 -4.81
CA VAL A 127 -7.27 -0.23 -3.41
C VAL A 127 -8.28 0.50 -2.55
N THR A 128 -8.98 -0.24 -1.70
CA THR A 128 -9.82 0.33 -0.64
C THR A 128 -9.38 -0.23 0.70
N ALA A 129 -9.60 0.52 1.77
CA ALA A 129 -9.31 0.06 3.10
C ALA A 129 -10.26 0.67 4.13
N LYS A 130 -10.46 -0.06 5.22
CA LYS A 130 -11.23 0.38 6.38
C LYS A 130 -10.58 -0.13 7.66
N VAL A 131 -10.84 0.57 8.76
CA VAL A 131 -10.49 0.06 10.09
C VAL A 131 -11.71 -0.67 10.63
N VAL A 132 -11.49 -1.90 11.09
CA VAL A 132 -12.51 -2.73 11.72
C VAL A 132 -12.03 -3.14 13.11
N ASP A 133 -12.96 -3.57 13.95
CA ASP A 133 -12.65 -4.20 15.22
C ASP A 133 -12.00 -5.55 14.92
N MET A 134 -10.90 -5.86 15.61
CA MET A 134 -10.18 -7.11 15.41
C MET A 134 -11.10 -8.29 15.74
N PRO A 135 -11.26 -9.28 14.84
CA PRO A 135 -12.11 -10.44 15.11
C PRO A 135 -11.67 -11.21 16.36
N HIS A 136 -12.64 -11.70 17.14
CA HIS A 136 -12.40 -12.36 18.43
C HIS A 136 -11.37 -13.49 18.37
N HIS A 137 -11.41 -14.32 17.33
CA HIS A 137 -10.47 -15.44 17.21
C HIS A 137 -8.98 -15.02 17.24
N TYR A 138 -8.62 -13.81 16.78
CA TYR A 138 -7.24 -13.32 16.89
C TYR A 138 -6.87 -12.92 18.32
N ILE A 139 -7.84 -12.39 19.06
CA ILE A 139 -7.68 -12.00 20.46
C ILE A 139 -7.54 -13.26 21.32
N ASP A 140 -8.35 -14.28 21.05
CA ASP A 140 -8.37 -15.54 21.81
C ASP A 140 -7.02 -16.28 21.72
N ILE A 141 -6.39 -16.29 20.55
CA ILE A 141 -5.08 -16.91 20.35
C ILE A 141 -3.90 -16.00 20.74
N HIS A 142 -4.14 -14.70 21.01
CA HIS A 142 -3.14 -13.74 21.49
C HIS A 142 -3.63 -13.01 22.75
N PRO A 143 -3.64 -13.67 23.92
CA PRO A 143 -4.33 -13.18 25.11
C PRO A 143 -3.85 -11.79 25.59
N ASN A 144 -2.59 -11.43 25.30
CA ASN A 144 -2.00 -10.17 25.75
C ASN A 144 -2.15 -9.02 24.74
N ILE A 145 -2.72 -9.24 23.55
CA ILE A 145 -2.72 -8.24 22.47
C ILE A 145 -3.48 -6.97 22.88
N ARG A 146 -4.60 -7.12 23.59
CA ARG A 146 -5.41 -5.98 24.05
C ARG A 146 -4.63 -5.13 25.05
N GLN A 147 -4.00 -5.77 26.04
CA GLN A 147 -3.21 -5.07 27.05
C GLN A 147 -1.99 -4.37 26.42
N GLN A 148 -1.23 -5.08 25.60
CA GLN A 148 -0.05 -4.52 24.92
C GLN A 148 -0.41 -3.38 23.96
N PHE A 149 -1.49 -3.52 23.19
CA PHE A 149 -1.89 -2.49 22.24
C PHE A 149 -2.34 -1.21 22.95
N TRP A 150 -3.03 -1.31 24.08
CA TRP A 150 -3.55 -0.13 24.79
C TRP A 150 -2.63 0.43 25.88
N ASP A 151 -1.57 -0.28 26.28
CA ASP A 151 -0.57 0.23 27.23
C ASP A 151 0.18 1.47 26.67
N PRO A 152 0.05 2.67 27.26
CA PRO A 152 0.70 3.88 26.75
C PRO A 152 2.24 3.81 26.65
N HIS A 153 2.87 2.93 27.43
CA HIS A 153 4.32 2.75 27.48
C HIS A 153 4.84 1.70 26.50
N HIS A 154 3.99 0.79 26.04
CA HIS A 154 4.38 -0.28 25.14
C HIS A 154 4.41 0.20 23.67
N TRP A 155 5.60 0.43 23.12
CA TRP A 155 5.80 0.83 21.72
C TRP A 155 6.97 0.05 21.10
N PRO A 156 6.97 -0.16 19.76
CA PRO A 156 5.96 0.26 18.78
C PRO A 156 4.65 -0.52 18.92
N LYS A 157 3.52 0.08 18.53
CA LYS A 157 2.28 -0.71 18.37
C LYS A 157 2.35 -1.47 17.07
N HIS A 158 1.80 -2.68 17.06
CA HIS A 158 1.68 -3.49 15.86
C HIS A 158 0.21 -3.56 15.47
N ILE A 159 -0.12 -3.10 14.26
CA ILE A 159 -1.47 -3.14 13.73
C ILE A 159 -1.55 -4.32 12.76
N LEU A 160 -2.55 -5.18 12.92
CA LEU A 160 -2.84 -6.22 11.95
C LEU A 160 -3.42 -5.58 10.69
N VAL A 161 -2.80 -5.85 9.56
CA VAL A 161 -3.27 -5.45 8.24
C VAL A 161 -3.57 -6.71 7.44
N ARG A 162 -4.80 -6.83 6.97
CA ARG A 162 -5.26 -7.93 6.13
C ARG A 162 -5.40 -7.46 4.70
N TYR A 163 -4.72 -8.15 3.78
CA TYR A 163 -4.80 -7.91 2.35
C TYR A 163 -5.66 -8.99 1.71
N THR A 164 -6.73 -8.57 1.05
CA THR A 164 -7.64 -9.45 0.29
C THR A 164 -7.64 -9.02 -1.17
N TRP A 165 -7.34 -9.95 -2.07
CA TRP A 165 -7.39 -9.75 -3.51
C TRP A 165 -8.76 -10.09 -4.07
N LEU A 166 -9.30 -9.17 -4.85
CA LEU A 166 -10.59 -9.31 -5.53
C LEU A 166 -10.35 -9.26 -7.04
N VAL A 167 -10.70 -10.36 -7.72
CA VAL A 167 -10.70 -10.41 -9.18
C VAL A 167 -11.79 -9.48 -9.69
N TRP A 168 -11.44 -8.54 -10.55
CA TRP A 168 -12.40 -7.69 -11.23
C TRP A 168 -12.68 -8.24 -12.62
N LEU A 169 -13.83 -8.88 -12.79
CA LEU A 169 -14.34 -9.28 -14.10
C LEU A 169 -15.05 -8.06 -14.71
N GLN A 170 -14.65 -7.68 -15.93
CA GLN A 170 -15.35 -6.67 -16.73
C GLN A 170 -16.58 -7.27 -17.39
#